data_AF-A0A7S3BIP2-F1
#
_entry.id   AF-A0A7S3BIP2-F1
#
_cell.length_a   1.000
_cell.length_b   1.000
_cell.length_c   1.000
_cell.angle_alpha   90.00
_cell.angle_beta   90.00
_cell.angle_gamma   90.00
#
_symmetry.space_group_name_H-M   'P 1'
#
loop_
_entity.id
_entity.type
_entity.pdbx_description
1 polymer ?
#
loop_
_entity_poly.entity_id
_entity_poly.type
_entity_poly.pdbx_seq_one_letter_code
_entity_poly.pdbx_strand_id
1 'polypeptide(L)'
;SPDLVDGPRNCALRDLAGGWEAGVACLADIGFSERCAWVWLHNARNTREHCLQECLQAMQQGLPNNMPDGSLNPCLQCDEDESGSVFLAVAGRTRRNSGLQSGITRGDEEIADVSHDYWRACVPSEALSASKAKKKKKKKKKK
;
A
#
# COMPACT_ATOMS: atom_id res chain seq x y z
N SER A 1 14.29 -2.74 -2.69
CA SER A 1 13.04 -1.95 -2.62
C SER A 1 13.13 -1.08 -1.38
N PRO A 2 12.76 0.21 -1.41
CA PRO A 2 12.67 1.02 -0.20
C PRO A 2 11.72 0.35 0.81
N ASP A 3 12.05 0.45 2.09
CA ASP A 3 11.16 0.01 3.16
C ASP A 3 9.99 1.00 3.30
N LEU A 4 8.80 0.52 2.95
CA LEU A 4 7.56 1.30 2.98
C LEU A 4 6.75 1.06 4.26
N VAL A 5 7.33 0.36 5.25
CA VAL A 5 6.66 0.05 6.52
C VAL A 5 7.30 0.85 7.65
N ASP A 6 8.57 0.62 7.96
CA ASP A 6 9.19 1.27 9.11
C ASP A 6 9.82 2.63 8.76
N GLY A 7 10.30 2.81 7.53
CA GLY A 7 10.80 4.09 7.01
C GLY A 7 9.82 5.25 7.24
N PRO A 8 8.59 5.22 6.68
CA PRO A 8 7.62 6.29 6.88
C PRO A 8 7.21 6.50 8.35
N ARG A 9 7.12 5.43 9.15
CA ARG A 9 6.82 5.51 10.60
C ARG A 9 7.91 6.28 11.35
N ASN A 10 9.18 6.03 11.04
CA ASN A 10 10.29 6.79 11.61
C ASN A 10 10.24 8.27 11.22
N CYS A 11 9.75 8.59 10.02
CA CYS A 11 9.52 9.97 9.61
C CYS A 11 8.37 10.65 10.37
N ALA A 12 7.32 9.92 10.75
CA ALA A 12 6.29 10.45 11.65
C ALA A 12 6.84 10.80 13.05
N LEU A 13 7.83 10.05 13.54
CA LEU A 13 8.53 10.40 14.78
C LEU A 13 9.39 11.66 14.62
N ARG A 14 10.02 11.85 13.46
CA ARG A 14 10.73 13.09 13.14
C ARG A 14 9.80 14.29 13.05
N ASP A 15 8.60 14.12 12.51
CA ASP A 15 7.56 15.15 12.54
C ASP A 15 7.19 15.56 13.97
N LEU A 16 7.05 14.60 14.88
CA LEU A 16 6.73 14.89 16.27
C LEU A 16 7.82 15.72 16.97
N ALA A 17 9.10 15.45 16.67
CA ALA A 17 10.23 16.13 17.29
C ALA A 17 10.61 17.46 16.60
N GLY A 18 10.51 17.51 15.26
CA GLY A 18 11.07 18.57 14.42
C GLY A 18 10.03 19.34 13.58
N GLY A 19 8.75 19.02 13.71
CA GLY A 19 7.68 19.68 12.95
C GLY A 19 7.51 19.16 11.52
N TRP A 20 6.61 19.82 10.79
CA TRP A 20 6.10 19.35 9.50
C TRP A 20 7.22 19.21 8.46
N GLU A 21 8.08 20.21 8.39
CA GLU A 21 9.19 20.28 7.44
C GLU A 21 10.19 19.14 7.66
N ALA A 22 10.47 18.78 8.93
CA ALA A 22 11.35 17.68 9.26
C ALA A 22 10.77 16.31 8.85
N GLY A 23 9.46 16.13 9.04
CA GLY A 23 8.74 14.93 8.60
C GLY A 23 8.70 14.80 7.08
N VAL A 24 8.37 15.88 6.37
CA VAL A 24 8.32 15.90 4.90
C VAL A 24 9.70 15.67 4.30
N ALA A 25 10.76 16.30 4.83
CA ALA A 25 12.12 16.08 4.38
C ALA A 25 12.55 14.62 4.58
N CYS A 26 12.23 14.02 5.73
CA CYS A 26 12.50 12.60 5.98
C CYS A 26 11.80 11.67 4.98
N LEU A 27 10.54 11.94 4.66
CA LEU A 27 9.79 11.15 3.68
C LEU A 27 10.39 11.31 2.27
N ALA A 28 10.83 12.52 1.91
CA ALA A 28 11.52 12.77 0.66
C ALA A 28 12.84 11.98 0.55
N ASP A 29 13.62 11.91 1.64
CA ASP A 29 14.89 11.16 1.69
C ASP A 29 14.70 9.66 1.45
N ILE A 30 13.55 9.09 1.82
CA ILE A 30 13.22 7.67 1.55
C ILE A 30 12.49 7.46 0.21
N GLY A 31 12.38 8.52 -0.61
CA GLY A 31 11.91 8.45 -2.00
C GLY A 31 10.45 8.86 -2.22
N PHE A 32 9.79 9.48 -1.25
CA PHE A 32 8.46 10.05 -1.49
C PHE A 32 8.59 11.32 -2.33
N SER A 33 7.69 11.50 -3.31
CA SER A 33 7.47 12.82 -3.89
C SER A 33 6.90 13.75 -2.82
N GLU A 34 7.09 15.07 -2.99
CA GLU A 34 6.56 16.08 -2.05
C GLU A 34 5.07 15.86 -1.72
N ARG A 35 4.22 15.66 -2.74
CA ARG A 35 2.78 15.45 -2.55
C ARG A 35 2.47 14.14 -1.82
N CYS A 36 3.22 13.08 -2.11
CA CYS A 36 3.10 11.82 -1.39
C CYS A 36 3.53 11.99 0.08
N ALA A 37 4.58 12.77 0.35
CA ALA A 37 5.04 13.05 1.70
C ALA A 37 3.98 13.83 2.48
N TRP A 38 3.35 14.82 1.86
CA TRP A 38 2.29 15.62 2.49
C TRP A 38 1.08 14.77 2.87
N VAL A 39 0.52 13.98 1.95
CA VAL A 39 -0.66 13.16 2.28
C VAL A 39 -0.34 12.10 3.33
N TRP A 40 0.84 11.48 3.26
CA TRP A 40 1.23 10.46 4.22
C TRP A 40 1.44 11.05 5.62
N LEU A 41 2.10 12.21 5.70
CA LEU A 41 2.31 12.86 6.98
C LEU A 41 1.03 13.48 7.54
N HIS A 42 0.16 13.99 6.68
CA HIS A 42 -1.18 14.42 7.07
C HIS A 42 -1.98 13.26 7.69
N ASN A 43 -1.97 12.09 7.05
CA ASN A 43 -2.58 10.88 7.61
C ASN A 43 -2.02 10.60 9.01
N ALA A 44 -0.68 10.50 9.15
CA ALA A 44 -0.04 10.22 10.43
C ALA A 44 -0.41 11.23 11.53
N ARG A 45 -0.53 12.52 11.19
CA ARG A 45 -0.97 13.56 12.13
C ARG A 45 -2.44 13.44 12.49
N ASN A 46 -3.30 13.17 11.51
CA ASN A 46 -4.74 12.99 11.70
C ASN A 46 -5.04 11.77 12.58
N THR A 47 -4.38 10.63 12.33
CA THR A 47 -4.45 9.43 13.19
C THR A 47 -3.99 9.76 14.62
N ARG A 48 -2.92 10.55 14.78
CA ARG A 48 -2.44 10.97 16.10
C ARG A 48 -3.42 11.92 16.80
N GLU A 49 -4.18 12.71 16.07
CA GLU A 49 -5.15 13.65 16.64
C GLU A 49 -6.44 12.93 17.08
N HIS A 50 -6.92 12.00 16.26
CA HIS A 50 -8.25 11.38 16.45
C HIS A 50 -8.23 9.96 17.00
N CYS A 51 -7.15 9.19 16.76
CA CYS A 51 -7.08 7.76 17.04
C CYS A 51 -5.98 7.38 18.04
N LEU A 52 -5.38 8.35 18.74
CA LEU A 52 -4.21 8.11 19.59
C LEU A 52 -4.48 7.07 20.66
N GLN A 53 -5.66 7.12 21.29
CA GLN A 53 -6.00 6.24 22.40
C GLN A 53 -6.16 4.79 21.92
N GLU A 54 -6.89 4.58 20.83
CA GLU A 54 -7.14 3.30 20.19
C GLU A 54 -5.82 2.68 19.73
N CYS A 55 -4.93 3.49 19.16
CA CYS A 55 -3.61 3.06 18.71
C CYS A 55 -2.67 2.69 19.84
N LEU A 56 -2.60 3.49 20.90
CA LEU A 56 -1.80 3.14 22.08
C LEU A 56 -2.31 1.87 22.75
N GLN A 57 -3.63 1.70 22.86
CA GLN A 57 -4.22 0.50 23.44
C GLN A 57 -3.93 -0.75 22.59
N ALA A 58 -4.11 -0.67 21.26
CA ALA A 58 -3.81 -1.76 20.35
C ALA A 58 -2.32 -2.15 20.40
N MET A 59 -1.42 -1.17 20.49
CA MET A 59 0.02 -1.40 20.65
C MET A 59 0.37 -2.07 21.98
N GLN A 60 -0.19 -1.59 23.11
CA GLN A 60 0.06 -2.18 24.43
C GLN A 60 -0.42 -3.63 24.52
N GLN A 61 -1.51 -3.95 23.85
CA GLN A 61 -2.07 -5.30 23.79
C GLN A 61 -1.38 -6.18 22.72
N GLY A 62 -0.53 -5.60 21.88
CA GLY A 62 0.13 -6.32 20.79
C GLY A 62 -0.87 -6.89 19.77
N LEU A 63 -1.95 -6.15 19.48
CA LEU A 63 -2.99 -6.65 18.59
C LEU A 63 -2.45 -6.88 17.16
N PRO A 64 -2.86 -7.97 16.51
CA PRO A 64 -2.57 -8.19 15.09
C PRO A 64 -3.27 -7.12 14.22
N ASN A 65 -2.89 -7.01 12.94
CA ASN A 65 -3.57 -6.10 12.00
C ASN A 65 -5.05 -6.47 11.80
N ASN A 66 -5.35 -7.78 11.74
CA ASN A 66 -6.69 -8.32 11.64
C ASN A 66 -7.01 -9.16 12.89
N MET A 67 -8.20 -8.95 13.44
CA MET A 67 -8.76 -9.74 14.52
C MET A 67 -9.17 -11.15 14.02
N PRO A 68 -9.43 -12.13 14.92
CA PRO A 68 -9.78 -13.50 14.51
C PRO A 68 -11.02 -13.64 13.62
N ASP A 69 -11.92 -12.65 13.66
CA ASP A 69 -13.12 -12.57 12.80
C ASP A 69 -12.85 -11.91 11.43
N GLY A 70 -11.61 -11.50 11.18
CA GLY A 70 -11.17 -10.82 9.95
C GLY A 70 -11.26 -9.29 9.99
N SER A 71 -11.93 -8.71 11.00
CA SER A 71 -12.03 -7.26 11.16
C SER A 71 -10.67 -6.60 11.42
N LEU A 72 -10.56 -5.30 11.19
CA LEU A 72 -9.37 -4.55 11.56
C LEU A 72 -9.25 -4.43 13.08
N ASN A 73 -8.03 -4.35 13.59
CA ASN A 73 -7.87 -3.89 14.97
C ASN A 73 -8.39 -2.44 15.13
N PRO A 74 -8.75 -2.02 16.36
CA PRO A 74 -9.37 -0.72 16.59
C PRO A 74 -8.57 0.49 16.08
N CYS A 75 -7.24 0.43 16.15
CA CYS A 75 -6.37 1.49 15.64
C CYS A 75 -6.46 1.66 14.13
N LEU A 76 -6.34 0.54 13.40
CA LEU A 76 -6.42 0.54 11.95
C LEU A 76 -7.83 0.88 11.45
N GLN A 77 -8.86 0.47 12.18
CA GLN A 77 -10.23 0.85 11.85
C GLN A 77 -10.43 2.36 11.99
N CYS A 78 -10.00 2.95 13.11
CA CYS A 78 -10.08 4.41 13.31
C CYS A 78 -9.28 5.18 12.25
N ASP A 79 -8.08 4.71 11.89
CA ASP A 79 -7.29 5.32 10.81
C ASP A 79 -8.03 5.30 9.46
N GLU A 80 -8.70 4.20 9.10
CA GLU A 80 -9.49 4.13 7.87
C GLU A 80 -10.75 5.00 7.91
N ASP A 81 -11.41 5.11 9.07
CA ASP A 81 -12.61 5.93 9.25
C ASP A 81 -12.28 7.43 9.15
N GLU A 82 -11.21 7.87 9.80
CA GLU A 82 -10.84 9.29 9.88
C GLU A 82 -10.04 9.78 8.67
N SER A 83 -9.13 8.95 8.14
CA SER A 83 -8.16 9.39 7.11
C SER A 83 -8.29 8.65 5.78
N GLY A 84 -8.95 7.49 5.76
CA GLY A 84 -8.95 6.58 4.60
C GLY A 84 -9.49 7.21 3.32
N SER A 85 -10.58 7.99 3.41
CA SER A 85 -11.21 8.64 2.26
C SER A 85 -10.32 9.71 1.62
N VAL A 86 -9.71 10.57 2.43
CA VAL A 86 -8.78 11.63 2.00
C VAL A 86 -7.49 11.01 1.45
N PHE A 87 -6.92 10.05 2.16
CA PHE A 87 -5.70 9.37 1.74
C PHE A 87 -5.89 8.68 0.40
N LEU A 88 -7.00 7.96 0.20
CA LEU A 88 -7.32 7.29 -1.06
C LEU A 88 -7.49 8.29 -2.21
N ALA A 89 -8.21 9.39 -1.98
CA ALA A 89 -8.47 10.42 -2.99
C ALA A 89 -7.18 11.09 -3.49
N VAL A 90 -6.22 11.35 -2.58
CA VAL A 90 -4.97 12.04 -2.92
C VAL A 90 -3.88 11.09 -3.41
N ALA A 91 -3.74 9.91 -2.79
CA ALA A 91 -2.73 8.94 -3.20
C ALA A 91 -3.01 8.38 -4.60
N GLY A 92 -4.30 8.23 -4.96
CA GLY A 92 -4.77 7.71 -6.26
C GLY A 92 -4.48 6.23 -6.49
N ARG A 93 -3.36 5.71 -5.98
CA ARG A 93 -2.94 4.32 -6.07
C ARG A 93 -2.62 3.76 -4.69
N THR A 94 -3.29 2.67 -4.34
CA THR A 94 -3.08 1.90 -3.11
C THR A 94 -2.76 0.46 -3.46
N ARG A 95 -2.28 -0.33 -2.48
CA ARG A 95 -2.12 -1.77 -2.67
C ARG A 95 -3.45 -2.43 -3.09
N ARG A 96 -4.56 -2.04 -2.45
CA ARG A 96 -5.93 -2.49 -2.74
C ARG A 96 -6.32 -2.30 -4.21
N ASN A 97 -6.28 -1.06 -4.71
CA ASN A 97 -6.69 -0.79 -6.09
C ASN A 97 -5.66 -1.24 -7.15
N SER A 98 -4.51 -1.75 -6.72
CA SER A 98 -3.48 -2.32 -7.58
C SER A 98 -3.45 -3.84 -7.57
N GLY A 99 -4.35 -4.51 -6.85
CA GLY A 99 -4.33 -5.97 -6.73
C GLY A 99 -3.11 -6.51 -5.98
N LEU A 100 -2.51 -5.69 -5.10
CA LEU A 100 -1.34 -6.07 -4.32
C LEU A 100 -1.76 -6.42 -2.89
N GLN A 101 -1.27 -7.55 -2.39
CA GLN A 101 -1.45 -7.93 -0.99
C GLN A 101 -0.65 -7.02 -0.05
N SER A 102 -1.14 -6.88 1.17
CA SER A 102 -0.52 -6.09 2.24
C SER A 102 -0.43 -6.90 3.53
N GLY A 103 0.15 -6.33 4.59
CA GLY A 103 0.13 -6.95 5.92
C GLY A 103 -1.25 -6.98 6.57
N ILE A 104 -2.24 -6.31 5.96
CA ILE A 104 -3.66 -6.37 6.32
C ILE A 104 -4.35 -7.29 5.31
N THR A 105 -5.03 -8.31 5.82
CA THR A 105 -5.91 -9.18 5.05
C THR A 105 -7.23 -8.45 4.77
N ARG A 106 -7.72 -8.56 3.53
CA ARG A 106 -8.95 -7.92 3.05
C ARG A 106 -9.79 -8.94 2.29
N GLY A 107 -11.08 -8.70 2.17
CA GLY A 107 -11.96 -9.51 1.32
C GLY A 107 -11.54 -9.44 -0.16
N ASP A 108 -11.89 -10.46 -0.95
CA ASP A 108 -11.56 -10.50 -2.37
C ASP A 108 -12.20 -9.34 -3.14
N GLU A 109 -13.37 -8.89 -2.70
CA GLU A 109 -14.09 -7.73 -3.24
C GLU A 109 -13.42 -6.37 -2.94
N GLU A 110 -12.54 -6.30 -1.94
CA GLU A 110 -11.82 -5.07 -1.58
C GLU A 110 -10.49 -4.91 -2.32
N ILE A 111 -10.01 -5.98 -2.96
CA ILE A 111 -8.76 -6.00 -3.71
C ILE A 111 -9.11 -6.05 -5.20
N ALA A 112 -8.63 -5.07 -5.97
CA ALA A 112 -8.89 -5.03 -7.40
C ALA A 112 -8.23 -6.23 -8.12
N ASP A 113 -8.97 -6.93 -8.97
CA ASP A 113 -8.43 -7.95 -9.87
C ASP A 113 -7.64 -7.28 -10.99
N VAL A 114 -6.34 -7.10 -10.75
CA VAL A 114 -5.39 -6.48 -11.70
C VAL A 114 -4.41 -7.53 -12.20
N SER A 115 -4.40 -7.75 -13.52
CA SER A 115 -3.41 -8.63 -14.15
C SER A 115 -2.06 -7.94 -14.29
N HIS A 116 -1.06 -8.40 -13.52
CA HIS A 116 0.33 -7.90 -13.53
C HIS A 116 1.17 -8.57 -14.63
N ASP A 117 0.75 -8.47 -15.89
CA ASP A 117 1.38 -9.14 -17.05
C ASP A 117 2.62 -8.39 -17.60
N TYR A 118 3.37 -7.71 -16.72
CA TYR A 118 4.47 -6.80 -17.08
C TYR A 118 5.60 -7.48 -17.84
N TRP A 119 5.80 -8.78 -17.62
CA TRP A 119 6.81 -9.54 -18.34
C TRP A 119 6.61 -9.49 -19.85
N ARG A 120 5.36 -9.41 -20.34
CA ARG A 120 5.06 -9.31 -21.78
C ARG A 120 5.51 -7.99 -22.40
N ALA A 121 5.53 -6.92 -21.61
CA ALA A 121 6.01 -5.61 -22.07
C ALA A 121 7.55 -5.57 -22.17
N CYS A 122 8.25 -6.42 -21.42
CA CYS A 122 9.70 -6.53 -21.44
C CYS A 122 10.23 -7.59 -22.42
N VAL A 123 9.35 -8.38 -23.06
CA VAL A 123 9.75 -9.33 -24.10
C VAL A 123 9.79 -8.61 -25.45
N PRO A 124 10.92 -8.62 -26.18
CA PRO A 124 10.97 -8.11 -27.55
C PRO A 124 9.85 -8.74 -28.40
N SER A 125 9.15 -7.93 -29.19
CA SER A 125 7.95 -8.33 -29.95
C SER A 125 8.13 -9.62 -30.77
N GLU A 126 9.36 -9.87 -31.22
CA GLU A 126 9.80 -11.06 -31.96
C GLU A 126 9.60 -12.36 -31.17
N ALA A 127 9.92 -12.38 -29.87
CA ALA A 127 9.80 -13.59 -29.03
C ALA A 127 8.34 -13.93 -28.64
N LEU A 128 7.45 -12.93 -28.63
CA LEU A 128 6.00 -13.14 -28.45
C LEU A 128 5.37 -13.81 -29.69
N SER A 129 5.83 -13.46 -30.89
CA SER A 129 5.34 -14.03 -32.15
C SER A 129 5.72 -15.51 -32.30
N ALA A 130 6.95 -15.88 -31.92
CA ALA A 130 7.47 -17.25 -31.97
C ALA A 130 6.70 -18.20 -31.04
N SER A 131 6.29 -17.71 -29.86
CA SER A 131 5.52 -18.48 -28.88
C SER A 131 4.09 -18.76 -29.35
N LYS A 132 3.44 -17.80 -30.01
CA LYS A 132 2.11 -18.00 -30.63
C LYS A 132 2.17 -19.00 -31.78
N ALA A 133 3.22 -18.95 -32.61
CA ALA A 133 3.42 -19.89 -33.73
C ALA A 133 3.61 -21.34 -33.23
N LYS A 134 4.40 -21.55 -32.16
CA LYS A 134 4.57 -22.87 -31.53
C LYS A 134 3.25 -23.41 -30.97
N LYS A 135 2.44 -22.58 -30.30
CA LYS A 135 1.12 -22.98 -29.75
C LYS A 135 0.13 -23.35 -30.87
N LYS A 136 0.14 -22.63 -31.99
CA LYS A 136 -0.70 -22.91 -33.17
C LYS A 136 -0.30 -24.22 -33.89
N LYS A 137 1.02 -24.48 -34.03
CA LYS A 137 1.54 -25.76 -34.57
C LYS A 137 1.20 -26.95 -33.66
N LYS A 138 1.30 -26.80 -32.34
CA LYS A 138 0.95 -27.87 -31.38
C LYS A 138 -0.54 -28.21 -31.39
N LYS A 139 -1.42 -27.23 -31.65
CA LYS A 139 -2.87 -27.43 -31.80
C LYS A 139 -3.25 -28.09 -33.14
N LYS A 140 -2.51 -27.83 -34.22
CA LYS A 140 -2.69 -28.49 -35.53
C LYS A 140 -2.17 -29.93 -35.59
N LYS A 141 -1.20 -30.31 -34.75
CA LYS A 141 -0.68 -31.70 -34.65
C LYS A 141 -1.52 -32.64 -33.76
N LYS A 142 -2.57 -32.12 -33.12
CA LYS A 142 -3.50 -32.84 -32.23
C LYS A 142 -4.90 -33.03 -32.84
N LYS A 143 -5.06 -32.67 -34.11
CA LYS A 143 -6.20 -32.99 -34.97
C LYS A 143 -5.68 -33.90 -36.06
#